data_AF-A0A248LDM2-F1
#
_entry.id   AF-A0A248LDM2-F1
#
_cell.length_a   1.000
_cell.length_b   1.000
_cell.length_c   1.000
_cell.angle_alpha   90.00
_cell.angle_beta   90.00
_cell.angle_gamma   90.00
#
_symmetry.space_group_name_H-M   'P 1'
#
loop_
_entity.id
_entity.type
_entity.pdbx_description
1 polymer ?
#
loop_
_entity_poly.entity_id
_entity_poly.type
_entity_poly.pdbx_seq_one_letter_code
_entity_poly.pdbx_strand_id
1 'polypeptide(L)'
;MQATPLPAYQRLPAGMGSRWIGDAWRLFRDYPASWVVMGVLFFVIQLVLGLIPMLGQFLAAISTPVLMAGFAVAAGRVPSGQLPRINDLFACLSADRVPPFLLLGTVYLVLSMAVYTLAFLLAAGAGFGLPGGVSAGSPMTAAMGEQLLLALLMGGIPATWLLTMAFWLAPLLVLHHRLTPLVALRLSFMASAGSFAAFAIMFVGMTVLLFLAALPFGLGLLVWVPMSLLLPVVGYRSLFAAHA
;
A
#
# COMPACT_ATOMS: atom_id res chain seq x y z
N MET A 1 -3.01 20.26 -25.51
CA MET A 1 -3.35 19.21 -24.54
C MET A 1 -4.25 19.84 -23.50
N GLN A 2 -5.54 19.52 -23.48
CA GLN A 2 -6.44 20.02 -22.42
C GLN A 2 -6.00 19.37 -21.11
N ALA A 3 -5.66 20.16 -20.10
CA ALA A 3 -5.33 19.64 -18.79
C ALA A 3 -6.57 18.95 -18.22
N THR A 4 -6.53 17.64 -18.00
CA THR A 4 -7.59 16.93 -17.29
C THR A 4 -7.80 17.62 -15.94
N PRO A 5 -8.99 18.15 -15.64
CA PRO A 5 -9.23 18.84 -14.37
C PRO A 5 -8.96 17.86 -13.23
N LEU A 6 -8.24 18.33 -12.21
CA LEU A 6 -7.91 17.51 -11.05
C LEU A 6 -9.19 17.16 -10.29
N PRO A 7 -9.38 15.89 -9.90
CA PRO A 7 -10.57 15.51 -9.16
C PRO A 7 -10.55 16.16 -7.78
N ALA A 8 -11.67 16.79 -7.41
CA ALA A 8 -11.84 17.34 -6.09
C ALA A 8 -11.91 16.21 -5.05
N TYR A 9 -11.28 16.43 -3.89
CA TYR A 9 -11.38 15.55 -2.74
C TYR A 9 -11.94 16.31 -1.54
N GLN A 10 -12.60 15.58 -0.65
CA GLN A 10 -13.12 16.11 0.60
C GLN A 10 -12.29 15.63 1.79
N ARG A 11 -12.21 16.47 2.84
CA ARG A 11 -11.61 16.08 4.12
C ARG A 11 -12.63 15.31 4.93
N LEU A 12 -12.22 14.18 5.49
CA LEU A 12 -13.12 13.27 6.19
C LEU A 12 -12.86 13.26 7.70
N PRO A 13 -13.92 13.13 8.53
CA PRO A 13 -13.78 13.00 9.97
C PRO A 13 -13.13 11.67 10.34
N ALA A 14 -12.50 11.62 11.52
CA ALA A 14 -11.77 10.46 12.01
C ALA A 14 -12.59 9.14 11.95
N GLY A 15 -13.87 9.20 12.31
CA GLY A 15 -14.78 8.04 12.29
C GLY A 15 -14.98 7.39 10.92
N MET A 16 -14.53 8.00 9.82
CA MET A 16 -14.53 7.35 8.51
C MET A 16 -13.53 6.19 8.42
N GLY A 17 -12.45 6.21 9.21
CA GLY A 17 -11.44 5.15 9.19
C GLY A 17 -12.02 3.77 9.54
N SER A 18 -12.83 3.70 10.61
CA SER A 18 -13.51 2.46 11.01
C SER A 18 -14.63 2.07 10.03
N ARG A 19 -15.32 3.06 9.45
CA ARG A 19 -16.31 2.82 8.39
C ARG A 19 -15.67 2.18 7.17
N TRP A 20 -14.49 2.61 6.74
CA TRP A 20 -13.78 2.00 5.62
C TRP A 20 -13.50 0.52 5.82
N ILE A 21 -13.12 0.12 7.03
CA ILE A 21 -12.94 -1.30 7.39
C ILE A 21 -14.26 -2.06 7.24
N GLY A 22 -15.36 -1.50 7.78
CA GLY A 22 -16.68 -2.12 7.67
C GLY A 22 -17.22 -2.19 6.23
N ASP A 23 -16.94 -1.19 5.42
CA ASP A 23 -17.34 -1.10 4.02
C ASP A 23 -16.53 -2.08 3.15
N ALA A 24 -15.22 -2.20 3.40
CA ALA A 24 -14.37 -3.22 2.78
C ALA A 24 -14.84 -4.64 3.16
N TRP A 25 -15.25 -4.84 4.42
CA TRP A 25 -15.82 -6.11 4.88
C TRP A 25 -17.13 -6.44 4.15
N ARG A 26 -17.99 -5.44 3.91
CA ARG A 26 -19.21 -5.64 3.11
C ARG A 26 -18.88 -6.04 1.67
N LEU A 27 -17.90 -5.38 1.05
CA LEU A 27 -17.45 -5.74 -0.29
C LEU A 27 -16.87 -7.18 -0.34
N PHE A 28 -16.12 -7.56 0.69
CA PHE A 28 -15.53 -8.89 0.84
C PHE A 28 -16.61 -9.98 1.01
N ARG A 29 -17.54 -9.79 1.96
CA ARG A 29 -18.52 -10.83 2.33
C ARG A 29 -19.52 -11.13 1.23
N ASP A 30 -19.72 -10.22 0.27
CA ASP A 30 -20.63 -10.42 -0.86
C ASP A 30 -20.09 -11.49 -1.82
N TYR A 31 -18.76 -11.57 -2.00
CA TYR A 31 -18.10 -12.55 -2.88
C TYR A 31 -16.77 -13.10 -2.30
N PRO A 32 -16.80 -13.74 -1.11
CA PRO A 32 -15.59 -14.04 -0.35
C PRO A 32 -14.64 -14.97 -1.09
N ALA A 33 -15.16 -15.97 -1.81
CA ALA A 33 -14.34 -16.90 -2.58
C ALA A 33 -13.55 -16.19 -3.69
N SER A 34 -14.17 -15.29 -4.45
CA SER A 34 -13.47 -14.52 -5.49
C SER A 34 -12.34 -13.67 -4.89
N TRP A 35 -12.61 -12.99 -3.78
CA TRP A 35 -11.62 -12.15 -3.12
C TRP A 35 -10.45 -12.94 -2.54
N VAL A 36 -10.73 -14.08 -1.90
CA VAL A 36 -9.68 -14.97 -1.40
C VAL A 36 -8.83 -15.48 -2.55
N VAL A 37 -9.43 -15.97 -3.65
CA VAL A 37 -8.67 -16.47 -4.80
C VAL A 37 -7.80 -15.37 -5.42
N MET A 38 -8.35 -14.16 -5.60
CA MET A 38 -7.58 -13.02 -6.09
C MET A 38 -6.46 -12.61 -5.13
N GLY A 39 -6.73 -12.62 -3.82
CA GLY A 39 -5.75 -12.29 -2.77
C GLY A 39 -4.61 -13.31 -2.70
N VAL A 40 -4.94 -14.60 -2.79
CA VAL A 40 -3.96 -15.69 -2.89
C VAL A 40 -3.13 -15.55 -4.15
N LEU A 41 -3.76 -15.27 -5.30
CA LEU A 41 -3.03 -15.08 -6.55
C LEU A 41 -2.09 -13.88 -6.48
N PHE A 42 -2.54 -12.75 -5.93
CA PHE A 42 -1.68 -11.60 -5.65
C PHE A 42 -0.49 -12.00 -4.78
N PHE A 43 -0.73 -12.70 -3.66
CA PHE A 43 0.33 -13.15 -2.76
C PHE A 43 1.32 -14.09 -3.45
N VAL A 44 0.84 -15.08 -4.21
CA VAL A 44 1.69 -16.02 -4.96
C VAL A 44 2.53 -15.29 -6.00
N ILE A 45 1.98 -14.32 -6.73
CA ILE A 45 2.74 -13.49 -7.66
C ILE A 45 3.86 -12.75 -6.92
N GLN A 46 3.53 -12.07 -5.81
CA GLN A 46 4.53 -11.34 -5.03
C GLN A 46 5.60 -12.28 -4.45
N LEU A 47 5.22 -13.47 -4.00
CA LEU A 47 6.14 -14.49 -3.49
C LEU A 47 7.10 -14.96 -4.59
N VAL A 48 6.58 -15.38 -5.75
CA VAL A 48 7.39 -15.87 -6.87
C VAL A 48 8.34 -14.79 -7.38
N LEU A 49 7.87 -13.54 -7.48
CA LEU A 49 8.75 -12.42 -7.83
C LEU A 49 9.82 -12.22 -6.76
N GLY A 50 9.46 -12.27 -5.48
CA GLY A 50 10.40 -12.13 -4.36
C GLY A 50 11.50 -13.20 -4.29
N LEU A 51 11.29 -14.39 -4.89
CA LEU A 51 12.31 -15.44 -4.98
C LEU A 51 13.45 -15.10 -5.94
N ILE A 52 13.25 -14.14 -6.85
CA ILE A 52 14.26 -13.73 -7.83
C ILE A 52 15.16 -12.66 -7.18
N PRO A 53 16.45 -12.94 -6.91
CA PRO A 53 17.34 -11.98 -6.25
C PRO A 53 17.48 -10.70 -7.07
N MET A 54 17.48 -9.56 -6.38
CA MET A 54 17.52 -8.21 -6.96
C MET A 54 16.35 -7.92 -7.91
N LEU A 55 16.33 -8.50 -9.12
CA LEU A 55 15.33 -8.26 -10.17
C LEU A 55 13.89 -8.50 -9.69
N GLY A 56 13.69 -9.50 -8.84
CA GLY A 56 12.39 -9.82 -8.27
C GLY A 56 11.76 -8.68 -7.48
N GLN A 57 12.57 -7.93 -6.73
CA GLN A 57 12.09 -6.78 -5.96
C GLN A 57 11.64 -5.64 -6.88
N PHE A 58 12.37 -5.41 -7.99
CA PHE A 58 11.96 -4.43 -9.02
C PHE A 58 10.62 -4.84 -9.62
N LEU A 59 10.47 -6.09 -10.03
CA LEU A 59 9.24 -6.61 -10.62
C LEU A 59 8.08 -6.57 -9.63
N ALA A 60 8.30 -6.91 -8.36
CA ALA A 60 7.29 -6.90 -7.30
C ALA A 60 6.81 -5.48 -6.96
N ALA A 61 7.71 -4.49 -6.96
CA ALA A 61 7.37 -3.09 -6.76
C ALA A 61 6.51 -2.55 -7.91
N ILE A 62 6.76 -3.02 -9.13
CA ILE A 62 6.05 -2.61 -10.34
C ILE A 62 4.71 -3.35 -10.51
N SER A 63 4.64 -4.63 -10.14
CA SER A 63 3.40 -5.41 -10.19
C SER A 63 2.38 -4.91 -9.17
N THR A 64 2.81 -4.44 -8.00
CA THR A 64 1.92 -4.00 -6.93
C THR A 64 0.87 -2.96 -7.39
N PRO A 65 1.24 -1.79 -7.95
CA PRO A 65 0.25 -0.78 -8.35
C PRO A 65 -0.70 -1.27 -9.45
N VAL A 66 -0.21 -2.06 -10.42
CA VAL A 66 -1.06 -2.57 -11.50
C VAL A 66 -2.06 -3.62 -10.99
N LEU A 67 -1.64 -4.49 -10.06
CA LEU A 67 -2.51 -5.47 -9.44
C LEU A 67 -3.52 -4.81 -8.48
N MET A 68 -3.11 -3.78 -7.74
CA MET A 68 -4.03 -2.97 -6.93
C MET A 68 -5.11 -2.30 -7.78
N ALA A 69 -4.74 -1.78 -8.96
CA ALA A 69 -5.71 -1.26 -9.91
C ALA A 69 -6.64 -2.37 -10.46
N GLY A 70 -6.13 -3.59 -10.68
CA GLY A 70 -6.95 -4.76 -11.01
C GLY A 70 -7.98 -5.12 -9.93
N PHE A 71 -7.60 -5.05 -8.64
CA PHE A 71 -8.55 -5.18 -7.52
C PHE A 71 -9.64 -4.11 -7.55
N ALA A 72 -9.29 -2.86 -7.89
CA ALA A 72 -10.25 -1.78 -8.04
C ALA A 72 -11.23 -2.02 -9.22
N VAL A 73 -10.74 -2.53 -10.35
CA VAL A 73 -11.59 -2.95 -11.48
C VAL A 73 -12.57 -4.04 -11.06
N ALA A 74 -12.09 -5.07 -10.36
CA ALA A 74 -12.92 -6.16 -9.85
C ALA A 74 -13.98 -5.65 -8.86
N ALA A 75 -13.62 -4.71 -7.98
CA ALA A 75 -14.51 -4.09 -7.01
C ALA A 75 -15.58 -3.19 -7.65
N GLY A 76 -15.35 -2.72 -8.89
CA GLY A 76 -16.34 -2.00 -9.69
C GLY A 76 -17.49 -2.88 -10.18
N ARG A 77 -17.33 -4.21 -10.20
CA ARG A 77 -18.38 -5.15 -10.64
C ARG A 77 -19.46 -5.40 -9.59
N VAL A 78 -19.08 -5.38 -8.31
CA VAL A 78 -19.94 -5.77 -7.19
C VAL A 78 -21.23 -4.92 -7.11
N PRO A 79 -21.20 -3.57 -7.25
CA PRO A 79 -22.42 -2.77 -7.19
C PRO A 79 -23.46 -3.12 -8.26
N SER A 80 -23.04 -3.67 -9.40
CA SER A 80 -23.92 -4.14 -10.48
C SER A 80 -24.35 -5.61 -10.32
N GLY A 81 -24.10 -6.22 -9.15
CA GLY A 81 -24.39 -7.64 -8.91
C GLY A 81 -23.51 -8.60 -9.72
N GLN A 82 -22.40 -8.13 -10.28
CA GLN A 82 -21.49 -8.95 -11.06
C GLN A 82 -20.37 -9.52 -10.19
N LEU A 83 -20.07 -10.80 -10.40
CA LEU A 83 -18.99 -11.52 -9.72
C LEU A 83 -17.62 -10.92 -10.10
N PRO A 84 -16.76 -10.58 -9.12
CA PRO A 84 -15.34 -10.28 -9.34
C PRO A 84 -14.63 -11.49 -9.98
N ARG A 85 -13.93 -11.27 -11.08
CA ARG A 85 -13.23 -12.34 -11.83
C ARG A 85 -11.73 -12.24 -11.61
N ILE A 86 -11.07 -13.40 -11.60
CA ILE A 86 -9.61 -13.49 -11.51
C ILE A 86 -8.94 -12.68 -12.63
N ASN A 87 -9.50 -12.70 -13.84
CA ASN A 87 -8.98 -11.94 -14.97
C ASN A 87 -9.00 -10.42 -14.76
N ASP A 88 -9.87 -9.90 -13.88
CA ASP A 88 -9.91 -8.47 -13.56
C ASP A 88 -8.63 -8.02 -12.84
N LEU A 89 -7.96 -8.92 -12.12
CA LEU A 89 -6.66 -8.66 -11.50
C LEU A 89 -5.63 -8.18 -12.53
N PHE A 90 -5.72 -8.69 -13.76
CA PHE A 90 -4.79 -8.39 -14.83
C PHE A 90 -5.33 -7.36 -15.84
N ALA A 91 -6.48 -6.73 -15.57
CA ALA A 91 -7.14 -5.80 -16.50
C ALA A 91 -6.30 -4.57 -16.87
N CYS A 92 -5.31 -4.21 -16.05
CA CYS A 92 -4.42 -3.06 -16.26
C CYS A 92 -3.05 -3.43 -16.86
N LEU A 93 -2.80 -4.72 -17.17
CA LEU A 93 -1.54 -5.20 -17.76
C LEU A 93 -1.47 -5.09 -19.29
N SER A 94 -2.54 -4.65 -19.95
CA SER A 94 -2.51 -4.38 -21.40
C SER A 94 -1.51 -3.28 -21.75
N ALA A 95 -0.86 -3.39 -22.91
CA ALA A 95 0.17 -2.45 -23.38
C ALA A 95 -0.24 -0.97 -23.32
N ASP A 96 -1.51 -0.65 -23.58
CA ASP A 96 -2.03 0.72 -23.56
C ASP A 96 -2.29 1.29 -22.15
N ARG A 97 -2.38 0.43 -21.13
CA ARG A 97 -2.76 0.81 -19.76
C ARG A 97 -1.64 0.65 -18.75
N VAL A 98 -0.70 -0.26 -19.00
CA VAL A 98 0.40 -0.57 -18.08
C VAL A 98 1.40 0.58 -17.87
N PRO A 99 1.75 1.45 -18.85
CA PRO A 99 2.89 2.38 -18.71
C PRO A 99 2.82 3.33 -17.51
N PRO A 100 1.67 3.95 -17.18
CA PRO A 100 1.54 4.77 -15.98
C PRO A 100 1.78 3.99 -14.67
N PHE A 101 1.39 2.71 -14.61
CA PHE A 101 1.63 1.86 -13.43
C PHE A 101 3.08 1.42 -13.33
N LEU A 102 3.75 1.16 -14.46
CA LEU A 102 5.20 0.91 -14.48
C LEU A 102 5.96 2.08 -13.88
N LEU A 103 5.67 3.30 -14.35
CA LEU A 103 6.29 4.51 -13.82
C LEU A 103 5.97 4.72 -12.34
N LEU A 104 4.73 4.45 -11.91
CA LEU A 104 4.36 4.51 -10.50
C LEU A 104 5.18 3.53 -9.65
N GLY A 105 5.31 2.28 -10.09
CA GLY A 105 6.12 1.27 -9.42
C GLY A 105 7.62 1.60 -9.39
N THR A 106 8.15 2.17 -10.47
CA THR A 106 9.54 2.65 -10.51
C THR A 106 9.77 3.80 -9.54
N VAL A 107 8.87 4.79 -9.49
CA VAL A 107 8.96 5.90 -8.52
C VAL A 107 8.85 5.38 -7.09
N TYR A 108 7.95 4.42 -6.82
CA TYR A 108 7.85 3.77 -5.51
C TYR A 108 9.18 3.15 -5.11
N LEU A 109 9.77 2.37 -6.02
CA LEU A 109 11.02 1.68 -5.77
C LEU A 109 12.15 2.66 -5.49
N VAL A 110 12.36 3.68 -6.34
CA VAL A 110 13.41 4.68 -6.15
C VAL A 110 13.25 5.41 -4.80
N LEU A 111 12.03 5.82 -4.45
CA LEU A 111 11.78 6.50 -3.18
C LEU A 111 11.96 5.56 -1.99
N SER A 112 11.52 4.31 -2.07
CA SER A 112 11.73 3.31 -1.02
C SER A 112 13.23 3.03 -0.81
N MET A 113 14.00 2.87 -1.89
CA MET A 113 15.45 2.70 -1.82
C MET A 113 16.14 3.91 -1.21
N ALA A 114 15.72 5.13 -1.55
CA ALA A 114 16.23 6.34 -0.92
C ALA A 114 15.94 6.37 0.59
N VAL A 115 14.72 6.02 1.01
CA VAL A 115 14.33 5.94 2.42
C VAL A 115 15.14 4.88 3.17
N TYR A 116 15.27 3.67 2.61
CA TYR A 116 16.03 2.59 3.23
C TYR A 116 17.53 2.87 3.26
N THR A 117 18.09 3.46 2.21
CA THR A 117 19.50 3.86 2.15
C THR A 117 19.78 4.94 3.19
N LEU A 118 18.92 5.95 3.30
CA LEU A 118 19.06 6.99 4.32
C LEU A 118 18.96 6.39 5.72
N ALA A 119 17.99 5.51 5.97
CA ALA A 119 17.86 4.80 7.24
C ALA A 119 19.11 3.97 7.56
N PHE A 120 19.67 3.27 6.57
CA PHE A 120 20.90 2.51 6.70
C PHE A 120 22.11 3.41 6.97
N LEU A 121 22.26 4.54 6.28
CA LEU A 121 23.36 5.49 6.51
C LEU A 121 23.28 6.13 7.89
N LEU A 122 22.09 6.47 8.36
CA LEU A 122 21.87 6.97 9.72
C LEU A 122 22.20 5.90 10.77
N ALA A 123 21.81 4.64 10.52
CA ALA A 123 22.17 3.50 11.37
C ALA A 123 23.70 3.29 11.40
N ALA A 124 24.35 3.27 10.24
CA ALA A 124 25.79 3.10 10.11
C ALA A 124 26.57 4.25 10.76
N GLY A 125 26.10 5.49 10.61
CA GLY A 125 26.66 6.67 11.28
C GLY A 125 26.48 6.65 12.80
N ALA A 126 25.42 6.01 13.30
CA ALA A 126 25.25 5.68 14.72
C ALA A 126 26.09 4.47 15.19
N GLY A 127 26.98 3.96 14.32
CA GLY A 127 27.91 2.87 14.60
C GLY A 127 27.36 1.47 14.35
N PHE A 128 26.14 1.33 13.81
CA PHE A 128 25.55 0.04 13.47
C PHE A 128 26.28 -0.57 12.25
N GLY A 129 27.40 -1.26 12.51
CA GLY A 129 28.20 -1.95 11.50
C GLY A 129 27.68 -3.34 11.14
N LEU A 130 28.11 -3.86 9.99
CA LEU A 130 27.88 -5.23 9.53
C LEU A 130 28.15 -6.26 10.64
N PRO A 131 27.42 -7.39 10.68
CA PRO A 131 27.54 -8.39 11.74
C PRO A 131 28.98 -8.92 11.80
N GLY A 132 29.74 -8.53 12.83
CA GLY A 132 31.12 -8.97 12.98
C GLY A 132 32.00 -8.25 14.01
N GLY A 133 31.57 -7.14 14.64
CA GLY A 133 32.51 -6.31 15.40
C GLY A 133 32.15 -5.92 16.84
N VAL A 134 30.98 -6.25 17.36
CA VAL A 134 30.56 -5.74 18.69
C VAL A 134 30.00 -6.87 19.56
N SER A 135 30.68 -7.14 20.68
CA SER A 135 30.25 -8.12 21.68
C SER A 135 28.88 -7.73 22.22
N ALA A 136 27.88 -8.61 22.05
CA ALA A 136 26.55 -8.40 22.60
C ALA A 136 26.63 -8.22 24.13
N GLY A 137 26.17 -7.07 24.64
CA GLY A 137 26.08 -6.78 26.08
C GLY A 137 27.05 -5.72 26.61
N SER A 138 27.86 -5.07 25.77
CA SER A 138 28.63 -3.90 26.22
C SER A 138 27.74 -2.66 26.37
N PRO A 139 28.05 -1.71 27.27
CA PRO A 139 27.35 -0.42 27.37
C PRO A 139 27.32 0.35 26.05
N MET A 140 28.36 0.15 25.23
CA MET A 140 28.47 0.69 23.88
C MET A 140 27.42 0.07 22.94
N THR A 141 27.20 -1.25 22.97
CA THR A 141 26.12 -1.89 22.19
C THR A 141 24.72 -1.46 22.62
N ALA A 142 24.50 -1.20 23.92
CA ALA A 142 23.22 -0.72 24.43
C ALA A 142 22.92 0.71 23.94
N ALA A 143 23.88 1.62 24.04
CA ALA A 143 23.75 2.98 23.51
C ALA A 143 23.52 2.96 22.00
N MET A 144 24.30 2.19 21.23
CA MET A 144 24.13 2.10 19.77
C MET A 144 22.75 1.56 19.36
N GLY A 145 22.19 0.61 20.12
CA GLY A 145 20.83 0.12 19.93
C GLY A 145 19.76 1.18 20.19
N GLU A 146 19.97 2.03 21.20
CA GLU A 146 19.10 3.17 21.50
C GLU A 146 19.14 4.23 20.39
N GLN A 147 20.33 4.62 19.91
CA GLN A 147 20.46 5.55 18.79
C GLN A 147 19.82 5.02 17.49
N LEU A 148 19.95 3.72 17.19
CA LEU A 148 19.27 3.12 16.04
C LEU A 148 17.75 3.17 16.21
N LEU A 149 17.24 2.81 17.37
CA LEU A 149 15.81 2.87 17.67
C LEU A 149 15.30 4.30 17.49
N LEU A 150 16.02 5.31 18.01
CA LEU A 150 15.67 6.72 17.82
C LEU A 150 15.71 7.12 16.33
N ALA A 151 16.72 6.72 15.56
CA ALA A 151 16.79 7.02 14.12
C ALA A 151 15.62 6.40 13.33
N LEU A 152 15.24 5.16 13.66
CA LEU A 152 14.08 4.49 13.06
C LEU A 152 12.77 5.18 13.46
N LEU A 153 12.59 5.52 14.73
CA LEU A 153 11.40 6.19 15.24
C LEU A 153 11.23 7.61 14.68
N MET A 154 12.33 8.38 14.58
CA MET A 154 12.29 9.79 14.17
C MET A 154 12.39 9.99 12.65
N GLY A 155 13.03 9.08 11.92
CA GLY A 155 13.25 9.20 10.46
C GLY A 155 12.58 8.10 9.64
N GLY A 156 12.82 6.84 9.98
CA GLY A 156 12.36 5.68 9.20
C GLY A 156 10.83 5.51 9.16
N ILE A 157 10.20 5.48 10.34
CA ILE A 157 8.74 5.31 10.46
C ILE A 157 7.99 6.48 9.79
N PRO A 158 8.32 7.75 10.05
CA PRO A 158 7.65 8.86 9.37
C PRO A 158 7.85 8.82 7.85
N ALA A 159 9.06 8.52 7.36
CA ALA A 159 9.33 8.46 5.93
C ALA A 159 8.53 7.36 5.22
N THR A 160 8.51 6.14 5.79
CA THR A 160 7.71 5.02 5.25
C THR A 160 6.21 5.31 5.32
N TRP A 161 5.75 6.00 6.37
CA TRP A 161 4.37 6.43 6.48
C TRP A 161 3.96 7.43 5.40
N LEU A 162 4.78 8.48 5.18
CA LEU A 162 4.56 9.47 4.13
C LEU A 162 4.55 8.82 2.74
N LEU A 163 5.47 7.88 2.50
CA LEU A 163 5.50 7.10 1.27
C LEU A 163 4.21 6.29 1.10
N THR A 164 3.75 5.62 2.15
CA THR A 164 2.49 4.87 2.12
C THR A 164 1.33 5.78 1.76
N MET A 165 1.21 6.97 2.37
CA MET A 165 0.15 7.93 2.03
C MET A 165 0.21 8.43 0.58
N ALA A 166 1.40 8.65 0.04
CA ALA A 166 1.57 9.06 -1.35
C ALA A 166 1.13 7.96 -2.33
N PHE A 167 1.40 6.69 -2.00
CA PHE A 167 1.13 5.57 -2.91
C PHE A 167 -0.23 4.91 -2.73
N TRP A 168 -0.89 5.06 -1.58
CA TRP A 168 -2.09 4.30 -1.24
C TRP A 168 -3.26 4.51 -2.22
N LEU A 169 -3.51 5.74 -2.68
CA LEU A 169 -4.58 6.06 -3.66
C LEU A 169 -4.06 6.25 -5.08
N ALA A 170 -2.75 6.38 -5.27
CA ALA A 170 -2.17 6.74 -6.56
C ALA A 170 -2.55 5.77 -7.70
N PRO A 171 -2.54 4.44 -7.52
CA PRO A 171 -2.97 3.52 -8.58
C PRO A 171 -4.43 3.72 -8.99
N LEU A 172 -5.31 4.03 -8.05
CA LEU A 172 -6.73 4.26 -8.32
C LEU A 172 -6.94 5.61 -9.02
N LEU A 173 -6.19 6.64 -8.63
CA LEU A 173 -6.20 7.94 -9.32
C LEU A 173 -5.70 7.84 -10.76
N VAL A 174 -4.65 7.05 -11.00
CA VAL A 174 -4.16 6.74 -12.35
C VAL A 174 -5.22 5.97 -13.14
N LEU A 175 -5.84 4.95 -12.52
CA LEU A 175 -6.87 4.11 -13.14
C LEU A 175 -8.09 4.93 -13.58
N HIS A 176 -8.64 5.76 -12.69
CA HIS A 176 -9.93 6.43 -12.91
C HIS A 176 -9.80 7.78 -13.63
N HIS A 177 -8.70 8.50 -13.44
CA HIS A 177 -8.53 9.86 -13.96
C HIS A 177 -7.40 10.01 -14.98
N ARG A 178 -6.68 8.92 -15.32
CA ARG A 178 -5.54 8.92 -16.27
C ARG A 178 -4.51 10.02 -15.98
N LEU A 179 -4.32 10.34 -14.69
CA LEU A 179 -3.35 11.33 -14.25
C LEU A 179 -1.93 10.83 -14.48
N THR A 180 -0.98 11.75 -14.65
CA THR A 180 0.43 11.39 -14.61
C THR A 180 0.80 10.90 -13.20
N PRO A 181 1.73 9.94 -13.04
CA PRO A 181 2.03 9.35 -11.73
C PRO A 181 2.43 10.38 -10.67
N LEU A 182 3.19 11.42 -11.04
CA LEU A 182 3.59 12.47 -10.10
C LEU A 182 2.40 13.28 -9.58
N VAL A 183 1.43 13.58 -10.46
CA VAL A 183 0.19 14.28 -10.07
C VAL A 183 -0.67 13.37 -9.19
N ALA A 184 -0.78 12.08 -9.52
CA ALA A 184 -1.52 11.11 -8.72
C ALA A 184 -0.91 10.93 -7.31
N LEU A 185 0.41 10.86 -7.19
CA LEU A 185 1.13 10.78 -5.92
C LEU A 185 0.89 12.01 -5.04
N ARG A 186 1.01 13.21 -5.63
CA ARG A 186 0.75 14.46 -4.92
C ARG A 186 -0.69 14.52 -4.43
N LEU A 187 -1.64 14.15 -5.26
CA LEU A 187 -3.06 14.20 -4.91
C LEU A 187 -3.43 13.16 -3.86
N SER A 188 -2.89 11.94 -3.96
CA SER A 188 -3.01 10.89 -2.94
C SER A 188 -2.48 11.39 -1.60
N PHE A 189 -1.29 12.01 -1.60
CA PHE A 189 -0.68 12.57 -0.40
C PHE A 189 -1.57 13.67 0.22
N MET A 190 -2.02 14.64 -0.58
CA MET A 190 -2.84 15.75 -0.08
C MET A 190 -4.21 15.27 0.45
N ALA A 191 -4.84 14.30 -0.22
CA ALA A 191 -6.10 13.71 0.24
C ALA A 191 -5.92 12.91 1.55
N SER A 192 -4.83 12.14 1.63
CA SER A 192 -4.51 11.32 2.81
C SER A 192 -4.12 12.16 4.02
N ALA A 193 -3.28 13.18 3.81
CA ALA A 193 -2.88 14.12 4.86
C ALA A 193 -4.07 14.97 5.33
N GLY A 194 -4.96 15.40 4.43
CA GLY A 194 -6.18 16.13 4.76
C GLY A 194 -7.19 15.35 5.60
N SER A 195 -7.10 14.01 5.61
CA SER A 195 -7.94 13.10 6.37
C SER A 195 -7.12 12.18 7.29
N PHE A 196 -5.99 12.69 7.82
CA PHE A 196 -5.00 11.90 8.54
C PHE A 196 -5.60 11.04 9.67
N ALA A 197 -6.51 11.60 10.47
CA ALA A 197 -7.12 10.87 11.58
C ALA A 197 -7.94 9.65 11.12
N ALA A 198 -8.62 9.72 9.97
CA ALA A 198 -9.34 8.59 9.40
C ALA A 198 -8.37 7.49 8.95
N PHE A 199 -7.29 7.86 8.29
CA PHE A 199 -6.22 6.92 7.92
C PHE A 199 -5.58 6.28 9.14
N ALA A 200 -5.25 7.05 10.18
CA ALA A 200 -4.65 6.54 11.40
C ALA A 200 -5.54 5.47 12.07
N ILE A 201 -6.84 5.75 12.23
CA ILE A 201 -7.81 4.77 12.78
C ILE A 201 -7.88 3.52 11.89
N MET A 202 -7.96 3.70 10.57
CA MET A 202 -7.99 2.58 9.63
C MET A 202 -6.73 1.72 9.72
N PHE A 203 -5.54 2.33 9.76
CA PHE A 203 -4.26 1.61 9.87
C PHE A 203 -4.13 0.90 11.22
N VAL A 204 -4.46 1.55 12.34
CA VAL A 204 -4.45 0.91 13.65
C VAL A 204 -5.43 -0.28 13.67
N GLY A 205 -6.65 -0.09 13.17
CA GLY A 205 -7.64 -1.16 13.09
C GLY A 205 -7.17 -2.34 12.23
N MET A 206 -6.61 -2.07 11.05
CA MET A 206 -6.06 -3.12 10.19
C MET A 206 -4.84 -3.82 10.77
N THR A 207 -4.01 -3.12 11.53
CA THR A 207 -2.88 -3.72 12.24
C THR A 207 -3.37 -4.66 13.35
N VAL A 208 -4.37 -4.27 14.14
CA VAL A 208 -5.00 -5.17 15.12
C VAL A 208 -5.58 -6.40 14.44
N LEU A 209 -6.30 -6.20 13.32
CA LEU A 209 -6.84 -7.32 12.53
C LEU A 209 -5.74 -8.20 11.94
N LEU A 210 -4.58 -7.66 11.57
CA LEU A 210 -3.43 -8.44 11.10
C LEU A 210 -2.94 -9.41 12.17
N PHE A 211 -2.73 -8.91 13.39
CA PHE A 211 -2.30 -9.75 14.52
C PHE A 211 -3.33 -10.84 14.82
N LEU A 212 -4.62 -10.49 14.88
CA LEU A 212 -5.69 -11.47 15.08
C LEU A 212 -5.76 -12.51 13.95
N ALA A 213 -5.59 -12.07 12.71
CA ALA A 213 -5.56 -12.93 11.52
C ALA A 213 -4.34 -13.88 11.47
N ALA A 214 -3.24 -13.49 12.11
CA ALA A 214 -2.02 -14.29 12.20
C ALA A 214 -2.12 -15.41 13.26
N LEU A 215 -2.90 -15.22 14.33
CA LEU A 215 -3.07 -16.20 15.43
C LEU A 215 -3.45 -17.63 14.97
N PRO A 216 -4.40 -17.85 14.05
CA PRO A 216 -4.77 -19.19 13.58
C PRO A 216 -3.76 -19.72 12.55
N PHE A 217 -2.48 -19.78 12.91
CA PHE A 217 -1.38 -20.22 12.03
C PHE A 217 -1.33 -19.46 10.69
N GLY A 218 -1.72 -18.19 10.68
CA GLY A 218 -1.79 -17.37 9.47
C GLY A 218 -3.01 -17.59 8.57
N LEU A 219 -3.94 -18.50 8.89
CA LEU A 219 -5.13 -18.73 8.05
C LEU A 219 -6.03 -17.49 7.92
N GLY A 220 -6.07 -16.63 8.93
CA GLY A 220 -6.80 -15.37 8.85
C GLY A 220 -6.22 -14.40 7.82
N LEU A 221 -4.96 -14.58 7.39
CA LEU A 221 -4.35 -13.77 6.33
C LEU A 221 -5.06 -13.95 4.99
N LEU A 222 -5.73 -15.08 4.76
CA LEU A 222 -6.59 -15.30 3.58
C LEU A 222 -7.72 -14.27 3.48
N VAL A 223 -8.18 -13.76 4.62
CA VAL A 223 -9.20 -12.71 4.71
C VAL A 223 -8.54 -11.33 4.77
N TRP A 224 -7.46 -11.20 5.55
CA TRP A 224 -6.81 -9.91 5.76
C TRP A 224 -6.20 -9.34 4.47
N VAL A 225 -5.54 -10.17 3.64
CA VAL A 225 -4.91 -9.75 2.39
C VAL A 225 -5.92 -9.09 1.44
N PRO A 226 -7.03 -9.74 1.03
CA PRO A 226 -8.00 -9.09 0.17
C PRO A 226 -8.65 -7.86 0.83
N MET A 227 -8.90 -7.90 2.14
CA MET A 227 -9.41 -6.73 2.87
C MET A 227 -8.47 -5.52 2.75
N SER A 228 -7.16 -5.73 2.88
CA SER A 228 -6.15 -4.68 2.74
C SER A 228 -6.11 -4.07 1.33
N LEU A 229 -6.41 -4.89 0.30
CA LEU A 229 -6.43 -4.48 -1.11
C LEU A 229 -7.76 -3.80 -1.50
N LEU A 230 -8.85 -4.10 -0.79
CA LEU A 230 -10.16 -3.47 -0.98
C LEU A 230 -10.28 -2.11 -0.29
N LEU A 231 -9.53 -1.89 0.81
CA LEU A 231 -9.56 -0.64 1.55
C LEU A 231 -9.24 0.61 0.69
N PRO A 232 -8.20 0.62 -0.15
CA PRO A 232 -7.95 1.73 -1.08
C PRO A 232 -9.16 2.07 -1.94
N VAL A 233 -9.94 1.08 -2.39
CA VAL A 233 -11.13 1.28 -3.22
C VAL A 233 -12.21 2.04 -2.46
N VAL A 234 -12.47 1.62 -1.23
CA VAL A 234 -13.48 2.24 -0.37
C VAL A 234 -13.04 3.64 0.07
N GLY A 235 -11.77 3.79 0.45
CA GLY A 235 -11.17 5.08 0.82
C GLY A 235 -11.21 6.07 -0.34
N TYR A 236 -10.85 5.61 -1.54
CA TYR A 236 -10.95 6.38 -2.78
C TYR A 236 -12.38 6.86 -3.04
N ARG A 237 -13.37 5.95 -3.03
CA ARG A 237 -14.78 6.30 -3.23
C ARG A 237 -15.28 7.31 -2.22
N SER A 238 -14.83 7.23 -0.97
CA SER A 238 -15.22 8.16 0.09
C SER A 238 -14.58 9.54 -0.05
N LEU A 239 -13.30 9.60 -0.43
CA LEU A 239 -12.53 10.85 -0.57
C LEU A 239 -12.87 11.60 -1.86
N PHE A 240 -13.18 10.88 -2.93
CA PHE A 240 -13.43 11.41 -4.27
C PHE A 240 -14.88 11.21 -4.73
N ALA A 241 -15.83 11.07 -3.78
CA ALA A 241 -17.25 10.77 -4.01
C ALA A 241 -17.97 11.69 -5.01
N ALA A 242 -17.44 12.91 -5.27
CA ALA A 242 -17.96 13.81 -6.29
C ALA A 242 -17.76 13.29 -7.74
N HIS A 243 -16.96 12.23 -7.95
CA HIS A 243 -16.59 11.68 -9.26
C HIS A 243 -16.56 10.13 -9.28
N ALA A 244 -17.18 9.47 -8.30
CA ALA A 244 -17.16 8.00 -8.13
C ALA A 244 -18.37 7.30 -8.77
#